data_AF-A0A3F3HD07-F1
#
_entry.id   AF-A0A3F3HD07-F1
#
_cell.length_a   1.000
_cell.length_b   1.000
_cell.length_c   1.000
_cell.angle_alpha   90.00
_cell.angle_beta   90.00
_cell.angle_gamma   90.00
#
_symmetry.space_group_name_H-M   'P 1'
#
loop_
_entity.id
_entity.type
_entity.pdbx_description
1 polymer ?
#
loop_
_entity_poly.entity_id
_entity_poly.type
_entity_poly.pdbx_seq_one_letter_code
_entity_poly.pdbx_strand_id
1 'polypeptide(L)' 'MITTFELNNIIGRQVSFKDCDPREKLVKVIGNFYHYDLASGTNVVPEETYVIKRAEGNVLILQKK' A
#
# COMPACT_ATOMS: atom_id res chain seq x y z
N MET A 1 4.44 9.58 -16.34
CA MET A 1 3.11 8.96 -16.42
C MET A 1 3.29 7.53 -15.91
N ILE A 2 3.12 7.27 -14.62
CA ILE A 2 3.34 5.93 -14.04
C ILE A 2 2.15 5.07 -14.45
N THR A 3 2.47 4.02 -15.19
CA THR A 3 1.57 3.28 -16.05
C THR A 3 0.62 2.44 -15.21
N THR A 4 -0.67 2.56 -15.49
CA THR A 4 -1.80 1.80 -14.91
C THR A 4 -1.55 0.29 -14.82
N PHE A 5 -0.66 -0.25 -15.67
CA PHE A 5 -0.29 -1.67 -15.69
C PHE A 5 0.47 -2.14 -14.44
N GLU A 6 1.39 -1.33 -13.91
CA GLU A 6 2.13 -1.69 -12.69
C GLU A 6 1.19 -1.68 -11.48
N LEU A 7 0.30 -0.68 -11.43
CA LEU A 7 -0.74 -0.57 -10.40
C LEU A 7 -1.70 -1.76 -10.40
N ASN A 8 -2.05 -2.29 -11.57
CA ASN A 8 -2.88 -3.50 -11.67
C ASN A 8 -2.17 -4.77 -11.17
N ASN A 9 -0.83 -4.84 -11.27
CA ASN A 9 -0.04 -5.98 -10.80
C ASN A 9 0.24 -5.96 -9.28
N ILE A 10 0.05 -4.81 -8.63
CA ILE A 10 0.20 -4.67 -7.18
C ILE A 10 -1.12 -4.84 -6.42
N ILE A 11 -2.27 -4.58 -7.05
CA ILE A 11 -3.57 -4.85 -6.45
C ILE A 11 -3.69 -6.35 -6.14
N GLY A 12 -4.13 -6.66 -4.92
CA GLY A 12 -4.22 -8.03 -4.39
C GLY A 12 -2.95 -8.54 -3.71
N ARG A 13 -1.82 -7.82 -3.82
CA ARG A 13 -0.59 -8.20 -3.07
C ARG A 13 -0.72 -7.86 -1.59
N GLN A 14 -0.03 -8.67 -0.79
CA GLN A 14 0.12 -8.46 0.63
C GLN A 14 1.40 -7.69 0.92
N VAL A 15 1.32 -6.76 1.86
CA VAL A 15 2.43 -5.95 2.38
C VAL A 15 2.40 -6.04 3.90
N SER A 16 3.58 -6.12 4.52
CA SER A 16 3.69 -6.17 5.97
C SER A 16 3.96 -4.78 6.53
N PHE A 17 3.76 -4.59 7.84
CA PHE A 17 4.17 -3.34 8.51
C PHE A 17 5.64 -2.95 8.22
N LYS A 18 6.54 -3.93 8.03
CA LYS A 18 7.97 -3.67 7.75
C LYS A 18 8.19 -2.98 6.40
N ASP A 19 7.26 -3.13 5.47
CA ASP A 19 7.29 -2.51 4.15
C ASP A 19 6.61 -1.13 4.15
N CYS A 20 5.91 -0.78 5.22
CA CYS A 20 5.23 0.49 5.40
C CYS A 20 6.09 1.46 6.23
N ASP A 21 6.26 2.68 5.74
CA ASP A 21 6.76 3.83 6.47
C ASP A 21 5.57 4.69 6.93
N PRO A 22 5.12 4.57 8.19
CA PRO A 22 4.00 5.34 8.71
C PRO A 22 4.31 6.82 8.93
N ARG A 23 5.59 7.23 8.95
CA ARG A 23 5.97 8.64 9.10
C ARG A 23 5.77 9.39 7.78
N GLU A 24 6.25 8.80 6.70
CA GLU A 24 6.17 9.38 5.35
C GLU A 24 4.90 8.94 4.59
N LYS A 25 4.08 8.04 5.18
CA LYS A 25 2.92 7.39 4.53
C LYS A 25 3.28 6.70 3.22
N LEU A 26 4.43 6.03 3.19
CA LEU A 26 4.93 5.30 2.03
C LEU A 26 4.90 3.79 2.26
N VAL A 27 4.69 3.02 1.20
CA VAL A 27 4.76 1.56 1.22
C VAL A 27 5.66 1.09 0.09
N LYS A 28 6.56 0.16 0.41
CA LYS A 28 7.47 -0.45 -0.55
C LYS A 28 6.81 -1.66 -1.19
N VAL A 29 6.62 -1.61 -2.51
CA VAL A 29 5.99 -2.68 -3.29
C VAL A 29 6.83 -2.94 -4.53
N ILE A 30 7.36 -4.17 -4.66
CA ILE A 30 8.21 -4.60 -5.79
C ILE A 30 9.39 -3.64 -6.01
N GLY A 31 10.01 -3.17 -4.91
CA GLY A 31 11.17 -2.28 -4.98
C GLY A 31 10.86 -0.80 -5.24
N ASN A 32 9.60 -0.44 -5.52
CA ASN A 32 9.16 0.95 -5.65
C ASN A 32 8.44 1.43 -4.38
N PHE A 33 8.48 2.74 -4.12
CA PHE A 33 7.73 3.36 -3.03
C PHE A 33 6.47 4.03 -3.56
N TYR A 34 5.35 3.76 -2.92
CA TYR A 34 4.06 4.36 -3.23
C TYR A 34 3.49 5.04 -2.00
N HIS A 35 2.69 6.09 -2.19
CA HIS A 35 1.88 6.58 -1.08
C HIS A 35 0.80 5.56 -0.78
N TYR A 36 0.42 5.43 0.48
CA TYR A 36 -0.72 4.60 0.84
C TYR A 36 -1.70 5.32 1.75
N ASP A 37 -2.94 4.84 1.70
CA ASP A 37 -3.97 5.17 2.66
C ASP A 37 -4.63 3.89 3.17
N LEU A 38 -5.19 3.93 4.36
CA LEU A 38 -5.85 2.79 4.98
C LEU A 38 -7.36 2.92 4.80
N ALA A 39 -8.00 1.88 4.28
CA ALA A 39 -9.44 1.86 4.04
C ALA A 39 -10.28 2.14 5.31
N SER A 40 -9.74 1.88 6.50
CA SER A 40 -10.38 2.13 7.79
C SER A 40 -10.06 3.51 8.39
N GLY A 41 -9.26 4.36 7.71
CA GLY A 41 -8.81 5.66 8.25
C GLY A 41 -7.97 5.57 9.53
N THR A 42 -7.50 4.37 9.88
CA THR A 42 -6.69 4.11 11.08
C THR A 42 -5.20 4.18 10.72
N ASN A 43 -4.31 4.16 11.72
CA ASN A 43 -2.88 3.99 11.49
C ASN A 43 -2.50 2.53 11.17
N VAL A 44 -1.33 2.35 10.53
CA VAL A 44 -0.74 1.02 10.34
C VAL A 44 -0.35 0.48 11.72
N VAL A 45 -0.72 -0.77 11.98
CA VAL A 45 -0.50 -1.47 13.24
C VAL A 45 0.76 -2.34 13.10
N PRO A 46 1.67 -2.33 14.08
CA PRO A 46 2.81 -3.25 14.10
C PRO A 46 2.35 -4.70 13.96
N GLU A 47 3.16 -5.52 13.28
CA GLU A 47 2.92 -6.96 13.08
C GLU A 47 1.70 -7.33 12.23
N GLU A 48 0.92 -6.34 11.77
CA GLU A 48 -0.23 -6.56 10.92
C GLU A 48 0.16 -6.69 9.44
N THR A 49 -0.62 -7.49 8.71
CA THR A 49 -0.51 -7.63 7.26
C THR A 49 -1.66 -6.94 6.55
N TYR A 50 -1.33 -6.23 5.48
CA TYR A 50 -2.29 -5.48 4.69
C TYR A 50 -2.33 -6.02 3.26
N VAL A 51 -3.48 -5.89 2.62
CA VAL A 51 -3.65 -6.16 1.19
C VAL A 51 -3.92 -4.86 0.45
N ILE A 52 -3.29 -4.70 -0.71
CA ILE A 52 -3.56 -3.58 -1.61
C ILE A 52 -4.91 -3.86 -2.28
N LYS A 53 -5.96 -3.13 -1.89
CA LYS A 53 -7.32 -3.34 -2.40
C LYS A 53 -7.52 -2.68 -3.76
N ARG A 54 -7.02 -1.46 -3.91
CA ARG A 54 -7.15 -0.64 -5.12
C ARG A 54 -6.08 0.44 -5.13
N ALA A 55 -5.86 1.05 -6.28
CA ALA A 55 -4.97 2.20 -6.45
C ALA A 55 -5.77 3.39 -6.98
N GLU A 56 -5.58 4.56 -6.37
CA GLU A 56 -6.19 5.83 -6.76
C GLU A 56 -5.07 6.79 -7.18
N GLY A 57 -4.70 6.73 -8.47
CA GLY A 57 -3.53 7.44 -9.00
C GLY A 57 -2.23 6.90 -8.40
N ASN A 58 -1.52 7.74 -7.63
CA ASN A 58 -0.26 7.38 -6.98
C ASN A 58 -0.43 6.91 -5.52
N VAL A 59 -1.68 6.75 -5.06
CA VAL A 59 -2.01 6.33 -3.69
C VAL A 59 -2.59 4.92 -3.71
N LEU A 60 -2.04 4.03 -2.90
CA LEU A 60 -2.53 2.66 -2.72
C LEU A 60 -3.46 2.58 -1.53
N ILE A 61 -4.63 1.99 -1.71
CA ILE A 61 -5.57 1.78 -0.63
C ILE A 61 -5.32 0.40 -0.03
N LEU A 62 -4.76 0.40 1.18
CA LEU A 62 -4.48 -0.77 1.97
C LEU A 62 -5.70 -1.14 2.82
N GLN A 63 -6.00 -2.43 2.90
CA GLN A 63 -7.01 -2.99 3.78
C GLN A 63 -6.36 -4.03 4.70
N LYS A 64 -6.74 -4.05 5.98
CA LYS A 64 -6.34 -5.15 6.87
C LYS A 64 -6.88 -6.47 6.31
N LYS A 65 -6.03 -7.50 6.33
CA LYS A 65 -6.42 -8.85 5.90
C LYS A 65 -7.27 -9.53 6.97
#